data_AF-A0A8T6G2Q2-F1
#
_entry.id   AF-A0A8T6G2Q2-F1
#
_cell.length_a   1.000
_cell.length_b   1.000
_cell.length_c   1.000
_cell.angle_alpha   90.00
_cell.angle_beta   90.00
_cell.angle_gamma   90.00
#
_symmetry.space_group_name_H-M   'P 1'
#
loop_
_entity.id
_entity.type
_entity.pdbx_description
1 polymer ?
#
loop_
_entity_poly.entity_id
_entity_poly.type
_entity_poly.pdbx_seq_one_letter_code
_entity_poly.pdbx_strand_id
1 'polypeptide(L)'
;MATRRSTAQKKSSRDSGLPLPSFRLPSPLRREVFGVLSIVIGLLSGIALLSPSGTVSGLWHELLVVLFGWMAPLPALASIVLGVQLIRDGITQERYVRWETLTALAVLVLAATAFGQAIAGPPEMAAAYPVGGAIGLQILAPLTTALGFAGAVIVLFALLLITTIITFSISLGRMRSALGGMWYVVRLVGKGIGVLFRAAGGAYRRMGERATEPEEEEPPQPRALNVRVASNVNAANGSAAPALPAMEVVVPNPADADDPTEAKDTAVDPDSETAMETEADAT
;
A
#
# COMPACT_ATOMS: atom_id res chain seq x y z
N MET A 1 -70.33 -23.51 -20.94
CA MET A 1 -70.18 -22.24 -20.21
C MET A 1 -68.72 -21.85 -20.25
N ALA A 2 -68.41 -20.75 -20.94
CA ALA A 2 -67.05 -20.29 -21.20
C ALA A 2 -66.77 -19.04 -20.35
N THR A 3 -65.68 -19.04 -19.59
CA THR A 3 -65.28 -17.89 -18.77
C THR A 3 -63.96 -17.33 -19.26
N ARG A 4 -64.07 -16.19 -19.96
CA ARG A 4 -62.99 -15.24 -20.27
C ARG A 4 -62.45 -14.63 -18.98
N ARG A 5 -61.14 -14.41 -18.87
CA ARG A 5 -60.48 -13.27 -18.16
C ARG A 5 -58.98 -13.36 -18.41
N SER A 6 -58.39 -12.46 -19.18
CA SER A 6 -57.98 -11.09 -18.82
C SER A 6 -56.46 -11.06 -18.84
N THR A 7 -55.92 -10.94 -20.05
CA THR A 7 -54.51 -10.70 -20.34
C THR A 7 -54.14 -9.30 -19.87
N ALA A 8 -53.44 -9.19 -18.73
CA ALA A 8 -52.88 -7.95 -18.24
C ALA A 8 -51.68 -7.55 -19.13
N GLN A 9 -51.93 -6.56 -19.98
CA GLN A 9 -50.99 -6.00 -20.92
C GLN A 9 -49.96 -5.17 -20.14
N LYS A 10 -48.80 -5.76 -19.83
CA LYS A 10 -47.68 -5.07 -19.14
C LYS A 10 -47.10 -4.02 -20.09
N LYS A 11 -47.37 -2.76 -19.76
CA LYS A 11 -46.92 -1.54 -20.45
C LYS A 11 -45.40 -1.52 -20.48
N SER A 12 -44.84 -1.89 -21.62
CA SER A 12 -43.42 -1.76 -21.96
C SER A 12 -43.07 -0.28 -22.02
N SER A 13 -42.45 0.23 -20.96
CA SER A 13 -41.80 1.54 -20.93
C SER A 13 -40.76 1.58 -22.05
N ARG A 14 -41.06 2.34 -23.11
CA ARG A 14 -40.12 2.73 -24.15
C ARG A 14 -39.09 3.66 -23.52
N ASP A 15 -38.02 3.06 -23.03
CA ASP A 15 -36.79 3.77 -22.71
C ASP A 15 -36.14 4.18 -24.04
N SER A 16 -36.50 5.37 -24.53
CA SER A 16 -35.87 6.02 -25.67
C SER A 16 -34.54 6.63 -25.25
N GLY A 17 -33.67 5.80 -24.68
CA GLY A 17 -32.27 6.13 -24.48
C GLY A 17 -31.61 6.30 -25.85
N LEU A 18 -31.10 7.50 -26.10
CA LEU A 18 -30.30 7.82 -27.28
C LEU A 18 -29.24 6.71 -27.47
N PRO A 19 -29.09 6.14 -28.68
CA PRO A 19 -28.11 5.09 -28.93
C PRO A 19 -26.73 5.69 -28.74
N LEU A 20 -26.20 5.57 -27.52
CA LEU A 20 -24.82 5.91 -27.23
C LEU A 20 -23.96 5.08 -28.17
N PRO A 21 -23.02 5.69 -28.90
CA PRO A 21 -22.16 4.98 -29.83
C PRO A 21 -21.37 3.94 -29.03
N SER A 22 -21.85 2.70 -29.04
CA SER A 22 -21.18 1.61 -28.36
C SER A 22 -19.95 1.29 -29.18
N PHE A 23 -18.79 1.78 -28.74
CA PHE A 23 -17.48 1.36 -29.24
C PHE A 23 -17.28 -0.14 -28.93
N ARG A 24 -17.95 -0.98 -29.71
CA ARG A 24 -17.73 -2.43 -29.74
C ARG A 24 -16.47 -2.70 -30.55
N LEU A 25 -15.34 -2.34 -29.95
CA LEU A 25 -14.03 -2.82 -30.39
C LEU A 25 -14.09 -4.36 -30.53
N PRO A 26 -13.57 -4.92 -31.63
CA PRO A 26 -13.49 -6.36 -31.82
C PRO A 26 -12.86 -7.03 -30.58
N SER A 27 -13.49 -8.10 -30.10
CA SER A 27 -13.02 -8.84 -28.91
C SER A 27 -11.53 -9.25 -28.95
N PRO A 28 -10.91 -9.54 -30.12
CA PRO A 28 -9.47 -9.81 -30.21
C PRO A 28 -8.61 -8.58 -29.87
N LEU A 29 -8.94 -7.42 -30.45
CA LEU A 29 -8.19 -6.18 -30.28
C LEU A 29 -8.17 -5.72 -28.81
N ARG A 30 -9.28 -5.93 -28.09
CA ARG A 30 -9.36 -5.59 -26.66
C ARG A 30 -8.31 -6.36 -25.85
N ARG A 31 -8.11 -7.65 -26.11
CA ARG A 31 -7.11 -8.46 -25.38
C ARG A 31 -5.69 -8.01 -25.65
N GLU A 32 -5.36 -7.71 -26.90
CA GLU A 32 -4.03 -7.20 -27.27
C GLU A 32 -3.73 -5.87 -26.58
N VAL A 33 -4.69 -4.93 -26.59
CA VAL A 33 -4.55 -3.64 -25.89
C VAL A 33 -4.36 -3.85 -24.39
N PHE A 34 -5.14 -4.72 -23.74
CA PHE A 34 -4.95 -5.03 -22.32
C PHE A 34 -3.60 -5.71 -22.03
N GLY A 35 -3.12 -6.58 -22.93
CA GLY A 35 -1.83 -7.23 -22.82
C GLY A 35 -0.69 -6.22 -22.87
N VAL A 36 -0.67 -5.36 -23.89
CA VAL A 36 0.31 -4.27 -24.02
C VAL A 36 0.25 -3.32 -22.84
N LEU A 37 -0.94 -2.90 -22.43
CA LEU A 37 -1.13 -2.01 -21.28
C LEU A 37 -0.58 -2.64 -19.99
N SER A 38 -0.81 -3.94 -19.78
CA SER A 38 -0.28 -4.68 -18.62
C SER A 38 1.25 -4.75 -18.64
N ILE A 39 1.86 -4.96 -19.81
CA ILE A 39 3.33 -4.92 -19.95
C ILE A 39 3.87 -3.53 -19.63
N VAL A 40 3.23 -2.47 -20.14
CA VAL A 40 3.63 -1.08 -19.87
C VAL A 40 3.53 -0.76 -18.39
N ILE A 41 2.43 -1.15 -17.73
CA ILE A 41 2.26 -0.98 -16.28
C ILE A 41 3.33 -1.75 -15.49
N GLY A 42 3.64 -2.98 -15.91
CA GLY A 42 4.68 -3.79 -15.28
C GLY A 42 6.09 -3.21 -15.44
N LEU A 43 6.43 -2.71 -16.63
CA LEU A 43 7.69 -1.99 -16.89
C LEU A 43 7.78 -0.69 -16.10
N LEU A 44 6.71 0.11 -16.09
CA LEU A 44 6.64 1.37 -15.34
C LEU A 44 6.84 1.11 -13.84
N SER A 45 6.19 0.07 -13.31
CA SER A 45 6.35 -0.34 -11.92
C SER A 45 7.76 -0.83 -11.62
N GLY A 46 8.37 -1.60 -12.52
CA GLY A 46 9.77 -2.02 -12.40
C GLY A 46 10.73 -0.83 -12.38
N ILE A 47 10.57 0.13 -13.30
CA ILE A 47 11.41 1.34 -13.36
C ILE A 47 11.22 2.18 -12.09
N ALA A 48 9.98 2.36 -11.63
CA ALA A 48 9.68 3.10 -10.40
C ALA A 48 10.34 2.48 -9.16
N LEU A 49 10.41 1.15 -9.09
CA LEU A 49 11.09 0.44 -8.01
C LEU A 49 12.61 0.54 -8.08
N LEU A 50 13.19 0.55 -9.28
CA LEU A 50 14.65 0.63 -9.45
C LEU A 50 15.18 2.07 -9.31
N SER A 51 14.40 3.08 -9.70
CA SER A 51 14.83 4.47 -9.72
C SER A 51 13.67 5.42 -9.41
N PRO A 52 13.43 5.73 -8.12
CA PRO A 52 12.38 6.65 -7.69
C PRO A 52 12.74 8.14 -7.92
N SER A 53 13.53 8.46 -8.94
CA SER A 53 14.14 9.78 -9.15
C SER A 53 13.23 10.85 -9.77
N GLY A 54 12.03 10.50 -10.24
CA GLY A 54 11.06 11.44 -10.81
C GLY A 54 9.83 11.61 -9.92
N THR A 55 9.11 12.73 -10.02
CA THR A 55 7.89 12.98 -9.21
C THR A 55 6.83 11.90 -9.42
N VAL A 56 6.59 11.52 -10.68
CA VAL A 56 5.61 10.47 -11.01
C VAL A 56 6.10 9.09 -10.57
N SER A 57 7.38 8.77 -10.76
CA SER A 57 7.92 7.46 -10.37
C SER A 57 8.05 7.32 -8.86
N GLY A 58 8.35 8.41 -8.14
CA GLY A 58 8.37 8.48 -6.69
C GLY A 58 6.98 8.26 -6.09
N LEU A 59 5.96 8.96 -6.60
CA LEU A 59 4.57 8.76 -6.16
C LEU A 59 4.07 7.34 -6.48
N TRP A 60 4.43 6.81 -7.65
CA TRP A 60 4.10 5.43 -8.01
C TRP A 60 4.81 4.40 -7.14
N HIS A 61 6.09 4.63 -6.82
CA HIS A 61 6.88 3.81 -5.92
C HIS A 61 6.28 3.79 -4.51
N GLU A 62 5.97 4.97 -3.97
CA GLU A 62 5.33 5.12 -2.66
C GLU A 62 3.99 4.38 -2.63
N LEU A 63 3.15 4.54 -3.66
CA LEU A 63 1.89 3.81 -3.77
C LEU A 63 2.12 2.28 -3.75
N LEU A 64 3.10 1.77 -4.50
CA LEU A 64 3.42 0.34 -4.52
C LEU A 64 3.92 -0.17 -3.16
N VAL A 65 4.79 0.59 -2.48
CA VAL A 65 5.32 0.23 -1.17
C VAL A 65 4.24 0.34 -0.09
N VAL A 66 3.37 1.33 -0.13
CA VAL A 66 2.26 1.47 0.84
C VAL A 66 1.25 0.34 0.67
N LEU A 67 0.91 -0.04 -0.57
CA LEU A 67 -0.08 -1.09 -0.81
C LEU A 67 0.47 -2.50 -0.54
N PHE A 68 1.67 -2.80 -1.02
CA PHE A 68 2.22 -4.15 -1.06
C PHE A 68 3.42 -4.37 -0.12
N GLY A 69 4.01 -3.30 0.42
CA GLY A 69 5.17 -3.36 1.31
C GLY A 69 6.36 -4.05 0.66
N TRP A 70 6.92 -5.07 1.32
CA TRP A 70 8.05 -5.86 0.81
C TRP A 70 7.75 -6.60 -0.50
N MET A 71 6.45 -6.82 -0.80
CA MET A 71 5.99 -7.44 -2.03
C MET A 71 5.79 -6.45 -3.17
N ALA A 72 6.16 -5.18 -3.02
CA ALA A 72 6.11 -4.18 -4.09
C ALA A 72 6.70 -4.64 -5.46
N PRO A 73 7.79 -5.43 -5.55
CA PRO A 73 8.26 -5.95 -6.85
C PRO A 73 7.39 -7.03 -7.48
N LEU A 74 6.54 -7.73 -6.71
CA LEU A 74 5.70 -8.82 -7.22
C LEU A 74 4.64 -8.35 -8.23
N PRO A 75 3.85 -7.29 -7.98
CA PRO A 75 2.89 -6.73 -8.93
C PRO A 75 3.52 -6.31 -10.26
N ALA A 76 4.73 -5.74 -10.23
CA ALA A 76 5.46 -5.38 -11.44
C ALA A 76 5.76 -6.64 -12.29
N LEU A 77 6.29 -7.68 -11.65
CA LEU A 77 6.58 -8.95 -12.31
C LEU A 77 5.32 -9.65 -12.81
N ALA A 78 4.27 -9.70 -11.98
CA ALA A 78 2.98 -10.30 -12.33
C ALA A 78 2.35 -9.60 -13.54
N SER A 79 2.40 -8.27 -13.61
CA SER A 79 1.84 -7.49 -14.72
C SER A 79 2.57 -7.78 -16.04
N ILE A 80 3.90 -7.95 -16.01
CA ILE A 80 4.68 -8.33 -17.20
C ILE A 80 4.29 -9.74 -17.65
N VAL A 81 4.28 -10.72 -16.74
CA VAL A 81 3.95 -12.11 -17.06
C VAL A 81 2.52 -12.21 -17.62
N LEU A 82 1.57 -11.53 -16.97
CA LEU A 82 0.18 -11.48 -17.41
C LEU A 82 0.06 -10.87 -18.80
N GLY A 83 0.73 -9.73 -19.03
CA GLY A 83 0.69 -9.05 -20.32
C GLY A 83 1.28 -9.89 -21.46
N VAL A 84 2.40 -10.56 -21.23
CA VAL A 84 3.00 -11.50 -22.19
C VAL A 84 2.04 -12.66 -22.49
N GLN A 85 1.37 -13.19 -21.47
CA GLN A 85 0.42 -14.28 -21.65
C GLN A 85 -0.83 -13.84 -22.41
N LEU A 86 -1.36 -12.63 -22.15
CA LEU A 86 -2.48 -12.06 -22.90
C LEU A 86 -2.17 -11.90 -24.39
N ILE A 87 -0.97 -11.42 -24.74
CA ILE A 87 -0.54 -11.28 -26.13
C ILE A 87 -0.43 -12.64 -26.79
N ARG A 88 0.20 -13.62 -26.11
CA ARG A 88 0.35 -14.98 -26.63
C ARG A 88 -1.00 -15.65 -26.90
N ASP A 89 -1.94 -15.54 -25.97
CA ASP A 89 -3.27 -16.13 -26.10
C ASP A 89 -4.15 -15.41 -27.14
N GLY A 90 -3.83 -14.14 -27.45
CA GLY A 90 -4.43 -13.42 -28.58
C GLY A 90 -4.04 -14.03 -29.93
N ILE A 91 -2.77 -14.46 -30.07
CA ILE A 91 -2.22 -15.02 -31.31
C ILE A 91 -2.76 -16.43 -31.58
N THR A 92 -2.83 -17.29 -30.55
CA THR A 92 -3.20 -18.70 -30.75
C THR A 92 -4.72 -18.95 -30.81
N GLN A 93 -5.55 -17.95 -30.48
CA GLN A 93 -7.00 -18.09 -30.25
C GLN A 93 -7.40 -19.17 -29.23
N GLU A 94 -6.42 -19.81 -28.57
CA GLU A 94 -6.67 -20.82 -27.56
C GLU A 94 -7.13 -20.14 -26.27
N ARG A 95 -8.41 -20.32 -25.97
CA ARG A 95 -9.18 -19.57 -24.97
C ARG A 95 -8.92 -20.06 -23.53
N TYR A 96 -7.66 -20.22 -23.13
CA TYR A 96 -7.30 -20.90 -21.88
C TYR A 96 -6.58 -20.05 -20.81
N VAL A 97 -6.81 -18.74 -20.77
CA VAL A 97 -6.70 -18.07 -19.45
C VAL A 97 -7.95 -18.47 -18.68
N ARG A 98 -7.82 -19.57 -17.93
CA ARG A 98 -8.79 -19.99 -16.94
C ARG A 98 -8.87 -18.89 -15.89
N TRP A 99 -10.05 -18.31 -15.70
CA TRP A 99 -10.29 -17.31 -14.65
C TRP A 99 -9.90 -17.84 -13.28
N GLU A 100 -9.93 -19.16 -13.12
CA GLU A 100 -9.44 -19.92 -11.97
C GLU A 100 -7.95 -19.66 -11.67
N THR A 101 -7.09 -19.55 -12.70
CA THR A 101 -5.66 -19.27 -12.47
C THR A 101 -5.46 -17.81 -12.06
N LEU A 102 -6.21 -16.88 -12.65
CA LEU A 102 -6.08 -15.46 -12.34
C LEU A 102 -6.56 -15.18 -10.91
N THR A 103 -7.69 -15.78 -10.53
CA THR A 103 -8.21 -15.69 -9.17
C THR A 103 -7.28 -16.37 -8.17
N ALA A 104 -6.75 -17.57 -8.46
CA ALA A 104 -5.78 -18.22 -7.58
C ALA A 104 -4.50 -17.39 -7.39
N LEU A 105 -3.98 -16.76 -8.46
CA LEU A 105 -2.83 -15.87 -8.38
C LEU A 105 -3.12 -14.61 -7.55
N ALA A 106 -4.29 -13.99 -7.74
CA ALA A 106 -4.69 -12.84 -6.94
C ALA A 106 -4.79 -13.21 -5.45
N VAL A 107 -5.44 -14.33 -5.12
CA VAL A 107 -5.53 -14.81 -3.73
C VAL A 107 -4.15 -15.18 -3.18
N LEU A 108 -3.25 -15.75 -3.98
CA LEU A 108 -1.87 -16.04 -3.57
C LEU A 108 -1.13 -14.77 -3.18
N VAL A 109 -1.23 -13.70 -3.99
CA VAL A 109 -0.59 -12.40 -3.70
C VAL A 109 -1.15 -11.81 -2.42
N LEU A 110 -2.48 -11.80 -2.24
CA LEU A 110 -3.15 -11.30 -1.04
C LEU A 110 -2.78 -12.12 0.21
N ALA A 111 -2.70 -13.44 0.09
CA ALA A 111 -2.28 -14.32 1.17
C ALA A 111 -0.81 -14.05 1.55
N ALA A 112 0.06 -13.84 0.57
CA ALA A 112 1.48 -13.60 0.80
C ALA A 112 1.75 -12.22 1.42
N THR A 113 1.01 -11.17 1.05
CA THR A 113 1.11 -9.86 1.71
C THR A 113 0.63 -9.92 3.15
N ALA A 114 -0.51 -10.57 3.42
CA ALA A 114 -1.02 -10.77 4.77
C ALA A 114 -0.10 -11.64 5.63
N PHE A 115 0.49 -12.71 5.06
CA PHE A 115 1.47 -13.54 5.75
C PHE A 115 2.76 -12.76 6.06
N GLY A 116 3.22 -11.93 5.13
CA GLY A 116 4.35 -11.00 5.37
C GLY A 116 4.08 -10.04 6.52
N GLN A 117 2.85 -9.51 6.61
CA GLN A 117 2.43 -8.70 7.74
C GLN A 117 2.42 -9.50 9.05
N ALA A 118 1.99 -10.76 9.03
CA ALA A 118 2.01 -11.61 10.21
C ALA A 118 3.44 -11.88 10.71
N ILE A 119 4.42 -12.03 9.81
CA ILE A 119 5.84 -12.19 10.19
C ILE A 119 6.38 -10.93 10.86
N ALA A 120 5.91 -9.73 10.47
CA ALA A 120 6.32 -8.47 11.07
C ALA A 120 5.90 -8.34 12.55
N GLY A 121 4.95 -9.17 12.99
CA GLY A 121 4.50 -9.24 14.37
C GLY A 121 3.06 -8.74 14.55
N PRO A 122 2.64 -8.52 15.81
CA PRO A 122 1.30 -8.05 16.13
C PRO A 122 0.99 -6.70 15.45
N PRO A 123 -0.29 -6.43 15.13
CA PRO A 123 -0.69 -5.23 14.40
C PRO A 123 -0.25 -3.92 15.06
N GLU A 124 -0.12 -3.90 16.39
CA GLU A 124 0.38 -2.77 17.17
C GLU A 124 1.83 -2.39 16.81
N MET A 125 2.71 -3.37 16.64
CA MET A 125 4.09 -3.14 16.20
C MET A 125 4.18 -2.89 14.70
N ALA A 126 3.28 -3.51 13.94
CA ALA A 126 3.31 -3.47 12.49
C ALA A 126 2.78 -2.14 11.91
N ALA A 127 2.14 -1.29 12.73
CA ALA A 127 1.78 0.07 12.37
C ALA A 127 3.02 0.98 12.15
N ALA A 128 4.13 0.69 12.82
CA ALA A 128 5.38 1.46 12.66
C ALA A 128 6.12 1.11 11.37
N TYR A 129 6.04 -0.15 10.93
CA TYR A 129 6.70 -0.64 9.71
C TYR A 129 5.78 -1.65 9.00
N PRO A 130 4.91 -1.21 8.07
CA PRO A 130 3.97 -2.08 7.39
C PRO A 130 4.70 -2.95 6.35
N VAL A 131 5.29 -4.05 6.82
CA VAL A 131 6.03 -4.99 5.96
C VAL A 131 5.09 -5.52 4.88
N GLY A 132 3.87 -5.95 5.21
CA GLY A 132 2.88 -6.47 4.25
C GLY A 132 2.01 -5.41 3.56
N GLY A 133 2.31 -4.12 3.75
CA GLY A 133 1.51 -3.02 3.25
C GLY A 133 0.11 -2.92 3.88
N ALA A 134 -0.65 -1.91 3.46
CA ALA A 134 -2.01 -1.64 3.95
C ALA A 134 -2.96 -2.83 3.67
N ILE A 135 -2.79 -3.51 2.54
CA ILE A 135 -3.64 -4.64 2.15
C ILE A 135 -3.43 -5.83 3.09
N GLY A 136 -2.18 -6.15 3.41
CA GLY A 136 -1.86 -7.25 4.33
C GLY A 136 -2.46 -7.03 5.72
N LEU A 137 -2.43 -5.79 6.21
CA LEU A 137 -3.01 -5.42 7.49
C LEU A 137 -4.54 -5.60 7.51
N GLN A 138 -5.23 -5.15 6.46
CA GLN A 138 -6.68 -5.27 6.34
C GLN A 138 -7.16 -6.74 6.27
N ILE A 139 -6.33 -7.64 5.76
CA ILE A 139 -6.64 -9.07 5.72
C ILE A 139 -6.30 -9.75 7.06
N LEU A 140 -5.17 -9.37 7.67
CA LEU A 140 -4.71 -9.98 8.91
C LEU A 140 -5.63 -9.61 10.09
N ALA A 141 -6.08 -8.36 10.19
CA ALA A 141 -6.91 -7.86 11.29
C ALA A 141 -8.20 -8.68 11.55
N PRO A 142 -9.06 -8.98 10.56
CA PRO A 142 -10.24 -9.80 10.79
C PRO A 142 -9.88 -11.25 11.14
N LEU A 143 -8.81 -11.80 10.55
CA LEU A 143 -8.34 -13.15 10.85
C LEU A 143 -7.84 -13.27 12.30
N THR A 144 -7.08 -12.29 12.77
CA THR A 144 -6.58 -12.27 14.16
C THR A 144 -7.71 -12.03 15.15
N THR A 145 -8.71 -11.24 14.80
CA THR A 145 -9.89 -11.01 15.65
C THR A 145 -10.75 -12.27 15.77
N ALA A 146 -10.90 -13.03 14.69
CA ALA A 146 -11.77 -14.21 14.68
C ALA A 146 -11.09 -15.49 15.23
N LEU A 147 -9.77 -15.68 15.02
CA LEU A 147 -9.07 -16.92 15.38
C LEU A 147 -7.90 -16.72 16.37
N GLY A 148 -7.55 -15.48 16.70
CA GLY A 148 -6.28 -15.16 17.35
C GLY A 148 -5.09 -15.18 16.39
N PHE A 149 -3.94 -14.66 16.82
CA PHE A 149 -2.76 -14.53 15.98
C PHE A 149 -2.22 -15.87 15.45
N ALA A 150 -2.10 -16.87 16.32
CA ALA A 150 -1.64 -18.20 15.92
C ALA A 150 -2.57 -18.87 14.89
N GLY A 151 -3.88 -18.76 15.09
CA GLY A 151 -4.87 -19.29 14.15
C GLY A 151 -4.83 -18.57 12.80
N ALA A 152 -4.70 -17.25 12.81
CA ALA A 152 -4.53 -16.44 11.59
C ALA A 152 -3.31 -16.88 10.76
N VAL A 153 -2.15 -17.09 11.41
CA VAL A 153 -0.92 -17.54 10.76
C VAL A 153 -1.09 -18.92 10.11
N ILE A 154 -1.72 -19.88 10.81
CA ILE A 154 -1.97 -21.22 10.29
C ILE A 154 -2.91 -21.17 9.07
N VAL A 155 -3.99 -20.40 9.15
CA VAL A 155 -4.95 -20.24 8.05
C VAL A 155 -4.28 -19.58 6.84
N LEU A 156 -3.51 -18.51 7.05
CA LEU A 156 -2.75 -17.86 5.97
C LEU A 156 -1.75 -18.81 5.32
N PHE A 157 -1.03 -19.59 6.12
CA PHE A 157 -0.09 -20.58 5.61
C PHE A 157 -0.79 -21.67 4.78
N ALA A 158 -1.93 -22.17 5.24
CA ALA A 158 -2.76 -23.12 4.49
C ALA A 158 -3.28 -22.51 3.18
N LEU A 159 -3.78 -21.26 3.22
CA LEU A 159 -4.25 -20.53 2.05
C LEU A 159 -3.12 -20.33 1.03
N LEU A 160 -1.91 -20.03 1.49
CA LEU A 160 -0.72 -19.87 0.66
C LEU A 160 -0.33 -21.20 0.00
N LEU A 161 -0.38 -22.32 0.73
CA LEU A 161 -0.15 -23.65 0.16
C LEU A 161 -1.21 -24.03 -0.88
N ILE A 162 -2.50 -23.85 -0.58
CA ILE A 162 -3.60 -24.18 -1.49
C ILE A 162 -3.50 -23.36 -2.79
N THR A 163 -3.33 -22.04 -2.66
CA THR A 163 -3.23 -21.16 -3.83
C THR A 163 -1.95 -21.38 -4.62
N THR A 164 -0.85 -21.71 -3.95
CA THR A 164 0.38 -22.20 -4.61
C THR A 164 0.07 -23.48 -5.37
N ILE A 165 -0.51 -24.50 -4.76
CA ILE A 165 -0.83 -25.76 -5.46
C ILE A 165 -1.76 -25.51 -6.66
N ILE A 166 -2.78 -24.66 -6.55
CA ILE A 166 -3.68 -24.36 -7.69
C ILE A 166 -2.92 -23.61 -8.79
N THR A 167 -2.14 -22.58 -8.42
CA THR A 167 -1.35 -21.78 -9.36
C THR A 167 -0.30 -22.64 -10.06
N PHE A 168 0.38 -23.52 -9.32
CA PHE A 168 1.46 -24.37 -9.82
C PHE A 168 0.98 -25.69 -10.45
N SER A 169 -0.14 -26.28 -10.04
CA SER A 169 -0.65 -27.53 -10.64
C SER A 169 -1.13 -27.32 -12.08
N ILE A 170 -1.73 -26.16 -12.36
CA ILE A 170 -2.03 -25.75 -13.74
C ILE A 170 -0.72 -25.40 -14.48
N SER A 171 0.28 -24.91 -13.73
CA SER A 171 1.55 -24.48 -14.29
C SER A 171 2.48 -25.63 -14.63
N LEU A 172 2.69 -26.69 -13.85
CA LEU A 172 3.78 -27.68 -14.03
C LEU A 172 3.92 -28.21 -15.48
N GLY A 173 2.80 -28.49 -16.15
CA GLY A 173 2.79 -28.87 -17.57
C GLY A 173 3.25 -27.76 -18.54
N ARG A 174 2.92 -26.50 -18.26
CA ARG A 174 3.40 -25.31 -19.00
C ARG A 174 4.73 -24.76 -18.46
N MET A 175 5.05 -24.99 -17.20
CA MET A 175 6.17 -24.44 -16.44
C MET A 175 7.49 -25.00 -16.96
N ARG A 176 7.54 -26.28 -17.34
CA ARG A 176 8.70 -26.84 -18.06
C ARG A 176 9.00 -26.08 -19.35
N SER A 177 7.98 -25.65 -20.09
CA SER A 177 8.16 -24.87 -21.33
C SER A 177 8.40 -23.38 -21.07
N ALA A 178 7.79 -22.82 -20.02
CA ALA A 178 7.91 -21.43 -19.64
C ALA A 178 9.21 -21.13 -18.90
N LEU A 179 9.75 -22.03 -18.08
CA LEU A 179 11.06 -21.87 -17.42
C LEU A 179 12.18 -21.74 -18.45
N GLY A 180 12.13 -22.48 -19.55
CA GLY A 180 13.09 -22.35 -20.65
C GLY A 180 13.05 -20.96 -21.30
N GLY A 181 11.85 -20.43 -21.55
CA GLY A 181 11.67 -19.07 -22.10
C GLY A 181 11.95 -17.95 -21.09
N MET A 182 11.52 -18.13 -19.84
CA MET A 182 11.70 -17.18 -18.74
C MET A 182 13.17 -17.06 -18.37
N TRP A 183 13.94 -18.14 -18.36
CA TRP A 183 15.39 -18.08 -18.13
C TRP A 183 16.10 -17.27 -19.23
N TYR A 184 15.59 -17.30 -20.46
CA TYR A 184 16.10 -16.46 -21.54
C TYR A 184 15.82 -14.97 -21.31
N VAL A 185 14.59 -14.63 -20.89
CA VAL A 185 14.21 -13.25 -20.54
C VAL A 185 14.96 -12.76 -19.30
N VAL A 186 15.05 -13.58 -18.24
CA VAL A 186 15.81 -13.27 -17.02
C VAL A 186 17.30 -13.11 -17.33
N ARG A 187 17.87 -13.88 -18.24
CA ARG A 187 19.26 -13.70 -18.69
C ARG A 187 19.44 -12.40 -19.50
N LEU A 188 18.43 -12.01 -20.28
CA LEU A 188 18.46 -10.77 -21.07
C LEU A 188 18.32 -9.53 -20.16
N VAL A 189 17.38 -9.57 -19.22
CA VAL A 189 17.14 -8.51 -18.24
C VAL A 189 18.24 -8.47 -17.18
N GLY A 190 18.76 -9.62 -16.74
CA GLY A 190 19.82 -9.74 -15.74
C GLY A 190 21.15 -9.13 -16.18
N LYS A 191 21.45 -9.12 -17.48
CA LYS A 191 22.61 -8.39 -18.02
C LYS A 191 22.45 -6.87 -17.92
N GLY A 192 21.23 -6.35 -18.08
CA GLY A 192 20.93 -4.92 -17.91
C GLY A 192 20.89 -4.51 -16.44
N ILE A 193 20.26 -5.33 -15.59
CA ILE A 193 20.14 -5.10 -14.14
C ILE A 193 21.50 -5.13 -13.45
N GLY A 194 22.42 -6.02 -13.85
CA GLY A 194 23.76 -6.10 -13.25
C GLY A 194 24.61 -4.84 -13.45
N VAL A 195 24.45 -4.16 -14.60
CA VAL A 195 25.12 -2.88 -14.88
C VAL A 195 24.46 -1.75 -14.09
N LEU A 196 23.13 -1.75 -13.99
CA LEU A 196 22.37 -0.75 -13.23
C LEU A 196 22.60 -0.86 -11.71
N PHE A 197 22.60 -2.07 -11.14
CA PHE A 197 22.89 -2.30 -9.72
C PHE A 197 24.33 -1.94 -9.35
N ARG A 198 25.28 -2.13 -10.26
CA ARG A 198 26.68 -1.71 -10.07
C ARG A 198 26.84 -0.19 -10.12
N ALA A 199 26.01 0.50 -10.90
CA ALA A 199 25.94 1.97 -10.93
C ALA A 199 25.20 2.55 -9.71
N ALA A 200 24.05 1.98 -9.34
CA ALA A 200 23.23 2.43 -8.21
C ALA A 200 23.90 2.14 -6.85
N GLY A 201 24.52 0.97 -6.68
CA GLY A 201 25.28 0.64 -5.47
C GLY A 201 26.48 1.56 -5.23
N GLY A 202 27.05 2.15 -6.28
CA GLY A 202 28.09 3.17 -6.16
C GLY A 202 27.57 4.54 -5.70
N ALA A 203 26.30 4.87 -6.01
CA ALA A 203 25.69 6.12 -5.59
C ALA A 203 25.28 6.10 -4.11
N TYR A 204 24.71 4.99 -3.61
CA TYR A 204 24.37 4.83 -2.19
C TYR A 204 25.61 4.84 -1.28
N ARG A 205 26.74 4.27 -1.73
CA ARG A 205 28.00 4.27 -0.97
C ARG A 205 28.58 5.68 -0.79
N ARG A 206 28.42 6.55 -1.79
CA ARG A 206 28.85 7.97 -1.73
C ARG A 206 27.93 8.87 -0.89
N MET A 207 26.65 8.51 -0.72
CA MET A 207 25.75 9.22 0.21
C MET A 207 25.99 8.78 1.66
N GLY A 208 26.33 7.51 1.90
CA GLY A 208 26.69 7.02 3.24
C GLY A 208 28.01 7.60 3.75
N GLU A 209 29.04 7.70 2.91
CA GLU A 209 30.33 8.31 3.28
C GLU A 209 30.25 9.81 3.55
N ARG A 210 29.18 10.50 3.12
CA ARG A 210 28.97 11.94 3.43
C ARG A 210 28.20 12.20 4.71
N ALA A 211 27.60 11.17 5.32
CA ALA A 211 26.84 11.26 6.56
C ALA A 211 27.62 10.73 7.77
N THR A 212 28.86 10.27 7.57
CA THR A 212 29.75 9.74 8.62
C THR A 212 31.14 10.37 8.58
N GLU A 213 31.26 11.59 8.08
CA GLU A 213 32.14 12.54 8.78
C GLU A 213 31.31 13.04 9.96
N PRO A 214 31.52 12.52 11.19
CA PRO A 214 31.11 13.29 12.35
C PRO A 214 31.75 14.67 12.16
N GLU A 215 30.92 15.71 12.06
CA GLU A 215 31.36 17.00 12.56
C GLU A 215 31.85 16.69 13.98
N GLU A 216 33.16 16.55 14.15
CA GLU A 216 33.83 16.90 15.38
C GLU A 216 33.37 18.34 15.62
N GLU A 217 32.23 18.47 16.33
CA GLU A 217 31.89 19.65 17.08
C GLU A 217 33.09 19.88 17.99
N GLU A 218 34.03 20.67 17.48
CA GLU A 218 35.11 21.22 18.25
C GLU A 218 34.42 21.85 19.46
N PRO A 219 34.68 21.34 20.69
CA PRO A 219 34.00 21.82 21.88
C PRO A 219 34.16 23.34 21.88
N PRO A 220 33.07 24.11 22.04
CA PRO A 220 33.07 25.54 21.84
C PRO A 220 34.21 26.13 22.66
N GLN A 221 35.30 26.48 21.98
CA GLN A 221 36.41 27.14 22.64
C GLN A 221 35.80 28.38 23.25
N PRO A 222 35.87 28.56 24.58
CA PRO A 222 35.33 29.73 25.22
C PRO A 222 36.04 30.91 24.57
N ARG A 223 35.31 31.61 23.68
CA ARG A 223 35.74 32.90 23.16
C ARG A 223 36.01 33.72 24.40
N ALA A 224 37.28 33.92 24.71
CA ALA A 224 37.72 34.88 25.69
C ALA A 224 37.10 36.20 25.22
N LEU A 225 36.00 36.56 25.88
CA LEU A 225 35.30 37.80 25.69
C LEU A 225 36.30 38.85 26.16
N ASN A 226 37.11 39.35 25.23
CA ASN A 226 37.89 40.56 25.43
C ASN A 226 36.88 41.70 25.52
N VAL A 227 36.25 41.81 26.69
CA VAL A 227 35.51 42.98 27.12
C VAL A 227 36.54 44.07 27.28
N ARG A 228 36.85 44.73 26.16
CA ARG A 228 37.51 46.02 26.16
C ARG A 228 36.46 46.97 26.73
N VAL A 229 36.52 47.17 28.05
CA VAL A 229 35.82 48.23 28.76
C VAL A 229 36.34 49.55 28.19
N ALA A 230 35.75 49.99 27.08
CA ALA A 230 35.83 51.36 26.64
C ALA A 230 34.80 52.11 27.47
N SER A 231 35.26 52.68 28.58
CA SER A 231 34.56 53.75 29.28
C SER A 231 34.35 54.90 28.31
N ASN A 232 33.17 54.99 27.71
CA ASN A 232 32.70 56.23 27.11
C ASN A 232 31.34 56.57 27.70
N VAL A 233 31.42 57.41 28.72
CA VAL A 233 30.35 58.22 29.27
C VAL A 233 29.93 59.23 28.19
N ASN A 234 28.71 59.12 27.71
CA ASN A 234 27.86 60.26 27.31
C ASN A 234 26.47 59.69 26.99
N ALA A 235 25.51 59.79 27.91
CA ALA A 235 24.67 60.98 28.12
C ALA A 235 23.74 61.25 26.94
N ALA A 236 22.45 61.10 27.25
CA ALA A 236 21.27 61.69 26.63
C ALA A 236 20.36 60.76 25.79
N ASN A 237 19.10 60.86 26.20
CA ASN A 237 17.85 60.54 25.51
C ASN A 237 17.37 59.09 25.53
N GLY A 238 16.38 58.91 26.39
CA GLY A 238 15.56 57.71 26.44
C GLY A 238 14.52 57.67 25.33
N SER A 239 14.01 56.46 25.14
CA SER A 239 12.64 56.23 24.72
C SER A 239 12.29 54.83 25.18
N ALA A 240 11.14 54.73 25.84
CA ALA A 240 10.63 53.54 26.49
C ALA A 240 10.41 52.40 25.48
N ALA A 241 10.94 51.22 25.79
CA ALA A 241 10.54 49.97 25.17
C ALA A 241 9.53 49.25 26.08
N PRO A 242 8.40 48.77 25.54
CA PRO A 242 7.35 48.13 26.33
C PRO A 242 7.81 46.75 26.82
N ALA A 243 7.61 46.50 28.12
CA ALA A 243 7.80 45.22 28.75
C ALA A 243 6.86 44.18 28.13
N LEU A 244 7.43 43.12 27.54
CA LEU A 244 6.68 41.91 27.24
C LEU A 244 6.48 41.13 28.55
N PRO A 245 5.28 40.60 28.81
CA PRO A 245 5.00 39.82 30.01
C PRO A 245 5.81 38.52 29.96
N ALA A 246 6.53 38.25 31.06
CA ALA A 246 7.17 36.97 31.29
C ALA A 246 6.09 35.88 31.29
N MET A 247 6.14 34.97 30.30
CA MET A 247 5.47 33.69 30.42
C MET A 247 6.22 32.89 31.48
N GLU A 248 5.63 32.83 32.67
CA GLU A 248 6.02 31.93 33.74
C GLU A 248 5.72 30.50 33.30
N VAL A 249 6.76 29.81 32.84
CA VAL A 249 6.70 28.39 32.54
C VAL A 249 6.56 27.65 33.87
N VAL A 250 5.32 27.32 34.23
CA VAL A 250 5.00 26.42 35.33
C VAL A 250 5.51 25.04 34.95
N VAL A 251 6.67 24.68 35.49
CA VAL A 251 7.19 23.31 35.43
C VAL A 251 6.38 22.49 36.45
N PRO A 252 5.60 21.47 36.01
CA PRO A 252 4.85 20.65 36.94
C PRO A 252 5.81 19.88 37.85
N ASN A 253 5.58 20.02 39.15
CA ASN A 253 6.33 19.36 40.21
C ASN A 253 6.02 17.85 40.17
N PRO A 254 7.01 16.95 40.05
CA PRO A 254 6.79 15.50 39.97
C PRO A 254 6.30 14.85 41.28
N ALA A 255 5.87 15.64 42.27
CA ALA A 255 5.37 15.16 43.55
C ALA A 255 3.84 14.98 43.61
N ASP A 256 3.10 15.38 42.57
CA ASP A 256 1.62 15.24 42.52
C ASP A 256 1.15 13.97 41.79
N ALA A 257 2.02 12.94 41.70
CA ALA A 257 1.78 11.72 40.92
C ALA A 257 1.28 10.52 41.76
N ASP A 258 0.66 10.74 42.92
CA ASP A 258 0.14 9.67 43.78
C ASP A 258 -1.30 9.94 44.23
N ASP A 259 -2.30 9.47 43.49
CA ASP A 259 -3.51 8.83 44.07
C ASP A 259 -4.29 8.00 43.01
N PRO A 260 -4.13 6.66 42.98
CA PRO A 260 -4.91 5.80 42.08
C PRO A 260 -6.21 5.27 42.71
N THR A 261 -6.79 5.90 43.74
CA THR A 261 -7.96 5.32 44.44
C THR A 261 -9.34 5.93 44.16
N GLU A 262 -9.47 6.90 43.25
CA GLU A 262 -10.76 7.53 42.95
C GLU A 262 -11.36 7.12 41.58
N ALA A 263 -11.67 5.84 41.43
CA ALA A 263 -12.56 5.34 40.36
C ALA A 263 -13.70 4.53 41.00
N LYS A 264 -14.60 5.25 41.68
CA LYS A 264 -15.83 4.71 42.24
C LYS A 264 -17.02 5.40 41.56
N ASP A 265 -17.96 4.58 41.10
CA ASP A 265 -19.31 4.94 40.66
C ASP A 265 -19.47 5.80 39.40
N THR A 266 -19.50 5.12 38.26
CA THR A 266 -20.43 5.46 37.18
C THR A 266 -20.97 4.16 36.57
N ALA A 267 -21.85 3.51 37.33
CA ALA A 267 -22.76 2.52 36.79
C ALA A 267 -23.72 3.25 35.84
N VAL A 268 -23.51 3.06 34.54
CA VAL A 268 -24.40 3.54 33.48
C VAL A 268 -25.47 2.46 33.28
N ASP A 269 -26.72 2.86 33.52
CA ASP A 269 -27.95 2.09 33.30
C ASP A 269 -28.04 1.55 31.85
N PRO A 270 -28.26 0.24 31.65
CA PRO A 270 -28.43 -0.35 30.32
C PRO A 270 -29.88 -0.32 29.77
N ASP A 271 -30.84 0.36 30.41
CA ASP A 271 -32.28 0.18 30.12
C ASP A 271 -33.01 1.35 29.41
N SER A 272 -32.29 2.26 28.73
CA SER A 272 -32.94 3.34 27.96
C SER A 272 -32.46 3.43 26.51
N GLU A 273 -33.08 2.66 25.61
CA GLU A 273 -33.70 3.19 24.38
C GLU A 273 -34.23 2.03 23.53
N THR A 274 -35.46 1.64 23.87
CA THR A 274 -36.39 1.04 22.92
C THR A 274 -37.14 2.19 22.22
N ALA A 275 -37.41 2.02 20.92
CA ALA A 275 -38.39 2.75 20.09
C ALA A 275 -37.91 3.97 19.27
N MET A 276 -37.57 3.69 18.01
CA MET A 276 -37.99 4.47 16.83
C MET A 276 -37.90 3.51 15.63
N GLU A 277 -38.96 2.78 15.26
CA GLU A 277 -40.09 3.26 14.43
C GLU A 277 -39.55 3.71 13.05
N THR A 278 -39.41 2.81 12.06
CA THR A 278 -40.43 2.36 11.09
C THR A 278 -41.20 3.49 10.39
N GLU A 279 -40.57 4.15 9.41
CA GLU A 279 -41.27 4.92 8.36
C GLU A 279 -40.32 4.94 7.14
N ALA A 280 -40.45 4.13 6.09
CA ALA A 280 -41.55 4.06 5.13
C ALA A 280 -41.94 5.44 4.58
N ASP A 281 -41.14 5.99 3.67
CA ASP A 281 -41.72 6.90 2.68
C ASP A 281 -41.17 6.70 1.28
N ALA A 282 -42.12 6.71 0.36
CA ALA A 282 -41.99 6.56 -1.06
C ALA A 282 -41.96 7.96 -1.69
N THR A 283 -41.03 8.21 -2.60
CA THR A 283 -41.27 9.13 -3.72
C THR A 283 -40.28 8.89 -4.85
#